data_AF-A0A661IVM4-F1
#
_entry.id   AF-A0A661IVM4-F1
#
_cell.length_a   1.000
_cell.length_b   1.000
_cell.length_c   1.000
_cell.angle_alpha   90.00
_cell.angle_beta   90.00
_cell.angle_gamma   90.00
#
_symmetry.space_group_name_H-M   'P 1'
#
loop_
_entity.id
_entity.type
_entity.pdbx_description
1 polymer ?
#
loop_
_entity_poly.entity_id
_entity_poly.type
_entity_poly.pdbx_seq_one_letter_code
_entity_poly.pdbx_strand_id
1 'polypeptide(L)'
;MINTKLILIASFFMISIFYYIFLPTNKIVNLVLNEYIIIAITLVMVLIYQYFKLKLKDKLLLEFIQNTNYVPIQSTLLFFVVFQVVDFYYEDGFIGMIGQWFIYWIFALLVYLITHNINFYKNYQAYKNIS
;
A
#
# COMPACT_ATOMS: atom_id res chain seq x y z
N MET A 1 12.44 -3.91 12.67
CA MET A 1 11.29 -3.98 11.75
C MET A 1 10.33 -2.86 12.13
N ILE A 2 9.62 -2.26 11.18
CA ILE A 2 8.67 -1.16 11.46
C ILE A 2 7.26 -1.64 11.13
N ASN A 3 6.28 -1.15 11.90
CA ASN A 3 4.87 -1.42 11.66
C ASN A 3 4.43 -0.90 10.28
N THR A 4 3.90 -1.78 9.44
CA THR A 4 3.49 -1.47 8.06
C THR A 4 2.46 -0.34 7.99
N LYS A 5 1.49 -0.28 8.91
CA LYS A 5 0.47 0.77 8.93
C LYS A 5 1.08 2.14 9.17
N LEU A 6 2.02 2.21 10.11
CA LEU A 6 2.69 3.46 10.47
C LEU A 6 3.53 3.97 9.29
N ILE A 7 4.24 3.08 8.60
CA ILE A 7 5.00 3.43 7.38
C ILE A 7 4.06 3.94 6.28
N LEU A 8 2.95 3.27 6.01
CA LEU A 8 1.99 3.70 4.98
C LEU A 8 1.43 5.09 5.29
N ILE A 9 1.08 5.37 6.55
CA ILE A 9 0.58 6.69 6.95
C ILE A 9 1.69 7.75 6.82
N ALA A 10 2.88 7.49 7.37
CA ALA A 10 3.98 8.44 7.33
C ALA A 10 4.44 8.75 5.90
N SER A 11 4.55 7.72 5.05
CA SER A 11 4.92 7.89 3.64
C SER A 11 3.87 8.67 2.85
N PHE A 12 2.58 8.47 3.12
CA PHE A 12 1.51 9.27 2.50
C PHE A 12 1.66 10.77 2.79
N PHE A 13 1.92 11.13 4.06
CA PHE A 13 2.15 12.53 4.43
C PHE A 13 3.43 13.09 3.80
N MET A 14 4.51 12.31 3.79
CA MET A 14 5.76 12.72 3.15
C MET A 14 5.58 12.98 1.66
N ILE A 15 4.93 12.07 0.93
CA ILE A 15 4.61 12.26 -0.50
C ILE A 15 3.78 13.53 -0.68
N SER A 16 2.74 13.74 0.14
CA SER A 16 1.88 14.92 0.05
C SER A 16 2.66 16.23 0.23
N ILE A 17 3.56 16.28 1.22
CA ILE A 17 4.42 17.45 1.46
C ILE A 17 5.37 17.70 0.29
N PHE A 18 6.03 16.66 -0.20
CA PHE A 18 6.92 16.77 -1.35
C PHE A 18 6.18 17.25 -2.60
N TYR A 19 4.99 16.71 -2.86
CA TYR A 19 4.20 17.11 -4.01
C TYR A 19 3.79 18.57 -3.90
N TYR A 20 3.35 19.01 -2.73
CA TYR A 20 3.01 20.41 -2.48
C TYR A 20 4.19 21.37 -2.72
N ILE A 21 5.41 20.97 -2.37
CA ILE A 21 6.61 21.81 -2.52
C ILE A 21 7.13 21.83 -3.97
N PHE A 22 7.16 20.67 -4.64
CA PHE A 22 7.91 20.49 -5.89
C PHE A 22 7.03 20.40 -7.15
N LEU A 23 5.73 20.14 -7.03
CA LEU A 23 4.83 19.92 -8.17
C LEU A 23 3.73 20.99 -8.23
N PRO A 24 3.40 21.50 -9.43
CA PRO A 24 2.25 22.39 -9.58
C PRO A 24 0.94 21.61 -9.39
N THR A 25 -0.10 22.27 -8.87
CA THR A 25 -1.37 21.63 -8.48
C THR A 25 -2.04 20.84 -9.61
N ASN A 26 -1.99 21.35 -10.84
CA ASN A 26 -2.53 20.66 -12.02
C ASN A 26 -1.85 19.30 -12.26
N LYS A 27 -0.53 19.22 -12.07
CA LYS A 27 0.24 17.98 -12.23
C LYS A 27 -0.08 16.99 -11.12
N ILE A 28 -0.28 17.46 -9.88
CA ILE A 28 -0.72 16.61 -8.76
C ILE A 28 -2.08 15.98 -9.05
N VAL A 29 -3.04 16.79 -9.51
CA VAL A 29 -4.38 16.29 -9.87
C VAL A 29 -4.29 15.26 -11.00
N ASN A 30 -3.50 15.54 -12.04
CA ASN A 30 -3.32 14.61 -13.15
C ASN A 30 -2.68 13.29 -12.71
N LEU A 31 -1.67 13.32 -11.82
CA LEU A 31 -1.07 12.09 -11.28
C LEU A 31 -2.10 11.21 -10.59
N VAL A 32 -2.99 11.80 -9.77
CA VAL A 32 -4.04 11.02 -9.08
C VAL A 32 -5.09 10.51 -10.07
N LEU A 33 -5.51 11.35 -11.03
CA LEU A 33 -6.54 10.98 -11.99
C LEU A 33 -6.07 9.93 -13.00
N ASN A 34 -4.79 9.93 -13.38
CA ASN A 34 -4.24 8.93 -14.30
C ASN A 34 -4.26 7.53 -13.68
N GLU A 35 -4.16 7.43 -12.35
CA GLU A 35 -4.14 6.16 -11.62
C GLU A 35 -5.54 5.70 -11.14
N TYR A 36 -6.61 6.25 -11.72
CA TYR A 36 -8.00 6.02 -11.26
C TYR A 36 -8.39 4.52 -11.20
N ILE A 37 -7.91 3.70 -12.14
CA ILE A 37 -8.21 2.26 -12.16
C ILE A 37 -7.62 1.58 -10.94
N ILE A 38 -6.35 1.86 -10.63
CA ILE A 38 -5.65 1.25 -9.50
C ILE A 38 -6.22 1.76 -8.17
N ILE A 39 -6.62 3.03 -8.11
CA ILE A 39 -7.36 3.58 -6.96
C ILE A 39 -8.70 2.85 -6.77
N ALA A 40 -9.46 2.63 -7.84
CA ALA A 40 -10.73 1.92 -7.78
C ALA A 40 -10.56 0.46 -7.29
N ILE A 41 -9.57 -0.26 -7.81
CA ILE A 41 -9.22 -1.61 -7.35
C ILE A 41 -8.88 -1.59 -5.86
N THR A 42 -8.08 -0.62 -5.43
CA THR A 42 -7.70 -0.47 -4.02
C THR A 42 -8.91 -0.23 -3.12
N LEU A 43 -9.86 0.60 -3.57
CA LEU A 43 -11.10 0.84 -2.84
C LEU A 43 -11.92 -0.45 -2.69
N VAL A 44 -12.05 -1.25 -3.74
CA VAL A 44 -12.71 -2.57 -3.67
C VAL A 44 -12.01 -3.47 -2.64
N MET A 45 -10.68 -3.49 -2.62
CA MET A 45 -9.92 -4.28 -1.65
C MET A 45 -10.10 -3.81 -0.20
N VAL A 46 -10.27 -2.51 0.02
CA VAL A 46 -10.66 -1.95 1.33
C VAL A 46 -12.04 -2.43 1.74
N LEU A 47 -13.02 -2.43 0.83
CA LEU A 47 -14.37 -2.92 1.13
C LEU A 47 -14.36 -4.40 1.53
N ILE A 48 -13.61 -5.23 0.80
CA ILE A 48 -13.43 -6.66 1.13
C ILE A 48 -12.79 -6.81 2.52
N TYR A 49 -11.77 -6.00 2.82
CA TYR A 49 -11.11 -6.00 4.11
C TYR A 49 -12.07 -5.67 5.25
N GLN A 50 -12.88 -4.62 5.09
CA GLN A 50 -13.88 -4.24 6.11
C GLN A 50 -14.96 -5.31 6.27
N TYR A 51 -15.43 -5.91 5.17
CA TYR A 51 -16.39 -7.00 5.22
C TYR A 51 -15.89 -8.16 6.08
N PHE A 52 -14.69 -8.66 5.83
CA PHE A 52 -14.12 -9.75 6.61
C PHE A 52 -13.84 -9.37 8.06
N LYS A 53 -13.32 -8.16 8.29
CA LYS A 53 -13.04 -7.65 9.63
C LYS A 53 -14.30 -7.64 10.50
N LEU A 54 -15.45 -7.25 9.95
CA LEU A 54 -16.73 -7.29 10.65
C LEU A 54 -17.18 -8.73 10.92
N LYS A 55 -17.05 -9.62 9.93
CA LYS A 55 -17.52 -11.02 10.03
C LYS A 55 -16.71 -11.88 11.01
N LEU A 56 -15.45 -11.49 11.27
CA LEU A 56 -14.51 -12.22 12.12
C LEU A 56 -14.18 -11.50 13.44
N LYS A 57 -14.90 -10.42 13.77
CA LYS A 57 -14.60 -9.52 14.89
C LYS A 57 -14.39 -10.21 16.24
N ASP A 58 -15.14 -11.28 16.50
CA ASP A 58 -15.13 -12.01 17.78
C ASP A 58 -14.50 -13.40 17.66
N LYS A 59 -13.75 -13.65 16.59
CA LYS A 59 -13.10 -14.94 16.33
C LYS A 59 -11.60 -14.82 16.53
N LEU A 60 -10.97 -15.89 17.01
CA LEU A 60 -9.51 -15.96 17.11
C LEU A 60 -8.93 -16.02 15.69
N LEU A 61 -8.06 -15.07 15.35
CA LEU A 61 -7.49 -14.98 14.02
C LEU A 61 -6.11 -15.63 13.99
N LEU A 62 -5.90 -16.55 13.05
CA LEU A 62 -4.61 -17.14 12.75
C LEU A 62 -3.95 -16.39 11.58
N GLU A 63 -2.67 -16.04 11.72
CA GLU A 63 -1.87 -15.48 10.63
C GLU A 63 -1.27 -16.62 9.77
N PHE A 64 -1.87 -16.89 8.61
CA PHE A 64 -1.37 -17.90 7.68
C PHE A 64 -0.17 -17.40 6.87
N ILE A 65 -0.22 -16.12 6.48
CA ILE A 65 0.93 -15.37 6.01
C ILE A 65 1.46 -14.64 7.23
N GLN A 66 2.73 -14.89 7.57
CA GLN A 66 3.37 -14.34 8.77
C GLN A 66 3.92 -12.94 8.52
N ASN A 67 4.10 -12.17 9.60
CA ASN A 67 4.79 -10.88 9.60
C ASN A 67 4.16 -9.82 8.68
N THR A 68 2.87 -9.91 8.39
CA THR A 68 2.15 -8.97 7.50
C THR A 68 2.12 -7.54 8.03
N ASN A 69 2.28 -7.41 9.35
CA ASN A 69 2.28 -6.15 10.08
C ASN A 69 3.67 -5.50 10.17
N TYR A 70 4.74 -6.16 9.70
CA TYR A 70 6.11 -5.69 9.89
C TYR A 70 6.95 -5.80 8.63
N VAL A 71 7.70 -4.73 8.31
CA VAL A 71 8.62 -4.72 7.17
C VAL A 71 10.08 -4.55 7.64
N PRO A 72 11.04 -5.29 7.05
CA PRO A 72 12.47 -5.11 7.33
C PRO A 72 13.01 -3.84 6.69
N ILE A 73 13.49 -2.91 7.53
CA ILE A 73 13.97 -1.58 7.12
C ILE A 73 15.12 -1.68 6.10
N GLN A 74 16.08 -2.57 6.33
CA GLN A 74 17.27 -2.69 5.48
C GLN A 74 16.89 -3.03 4.03
N SER A 75 16.00 -4.01 3.85
CA SER A 75 15.51 -4.39 2.52
C SER A 75 14.68 -3.27 1.90
N THR A 76 13.80 -2.62 2.67
CA THR A 76 12.99 -1.49 2.17
C THR A 76 13.86 -0.35 1.67
N LEU A 77 14.90 0.03 2.43
CA LEU A 77 15.82 1.11 2.03
C LEU A 77 16.61 0.75 0.78
N LEU A 78 17.12 -0.48 0.71
CA LEU A 78 17.87 -0.95 -0.47
C LEU A 78 16.99 -0.89 -1.73
N PHE A 79 15.77 -1.44 -1.65
CA PHE A 79 14.81 -1.36 -2.75
C PHE A 79 14.49 0.09 -3.10
N PHE A 80 14.20 0.93 -2.12
CA PHE A 80 13.90 2.34 -2.35
C PHE A 80 15.01 3.04 -3.13
N VAL A 81 16.27 2.92 -2.70
CA VAL A 81 17.41 3.54 -3.38
C VAL A 81 17.55 3.06 -4.83
N VAL A 82 17.43 1.75 -5.07
CA VAL A 82 17.53 1.19 -6.42
C VAL A 82 16.44 1.75 -7.33
N PHE A 83 15.19 1.76 -6.86
CA PHE A 83 14.08 2.31 -7.64
C PHE A 83 14.26 3.82 -7.88
N GLN A 84 14.71 4.61 -6.90
CA GLN A 84 14.97 6.03 -7.12
C GLN A 84 16.01 6.29 -8.23
N VAL A 85 17.08 5.49 -8.29
CA VAL A 85 18.10 5.63 -9.35
C VAL A 85 17.52 5.27 -10.72
N VAL A 86 16.75 4.19 -10.79
CA VAL A 86 16.10 3.74 -12.03
C VAL A 86 15.12 4.81 -12.52
N ASP A 87 14.21 5.25 -11.67
CA ASP A 87 13.18 6.23 -12.03
C ASP A 87 13.78 7.56 -12.41
N PHE A 88 14.83 8.03 -11.72
CA PHE A 88 15.52 9.26 -12.11
C PHE A 88 16.05 9.18 -13.56
N TYR A 89 16.54 8.02 -13.98
CA TYR A 89 17.06 7.84 -15.33
C TYR A 89 15.97 7.74 -16.40
N TYR A 90 14.85 7.07 -16.09
CA TYR A 90 13.79 6.78 -17.07
C TYR A 90 12.62 7.77 -17.07
N GLU A 91 12.39 8.50 -15.97
CA GLU A 91 11.23 9.36 -15.76
C GLU A 91 11.62 10.85 -15.76
N ASP A 92 12.40 11.28 -16.75
CA ASP A 92 12.76 12.69 -16.95
C ASP A 92 13.37 13.38 -15.70
N GLY A 93 14.21 12.66 -14.96
CA GLY A 93 14.92 13.17 -13.80
C GLY A 93 14.06 13.27 -12.54
N PHE A 94 14.35 14.29 -11.73
CA PHE A 94 13.76 14.39 -10.38
C PHE A 94 12.24 14.50 -10.38
N ILE A 95 11.66 15.27 -11.32
CA ILE A 95 10.22 15.56 -11.30
C ILE A 95 9.38 14.33 -11.67
N GLY A 96 9.78 13.52 -12.66
CA GLY A 96 9.05 12.29 -12.96
C GLY A 96 9.35 11.20 -11.92
N MET A 97 10.58 11.11 -11.41
CA MET A 97 10.91 10.22 -10.27
C MET A 97 9.98 10.43 -9.08
N ILE A 98 9.80 11.68 -8.61
CA ILE A 98 8.85 11.93 -7.51
C ILE A 98 7.40 11.67 -7.93
N GLY A 99 7.05 11.86 -9.21
CA GLY A 99 5.72 11.58 -9.73
C GLY A 99 5.28 10.12 -9.55
N GLN A 100 6.23 9.18 -9.56
CA GLN A 100 5.98 7.75 -9.37
C GLN A 100 5.68 7.35 -7.91
N TRP A 101 5.96 8.22 -6.93
CA TRP A 101 5.84 7.84 -5.52
C TRP A 101 4.40 7.49 -5.10
N PHE A 102 3.42 8.19 -5.65
CA PHE A 102 2.01 7.95 -5.34
C PHE A 102 1.57 6.55 -5.80
N ILE A 103 1.96 6.11 -7.00
CA ILE A 103 1.57 4.80 -7.50
C ILE A 103 2.25 3.68 -6.71
N TYR A 104 3.53 3.85 -6.33
CA TYR A 104 4.21 2.91 -5.43
C TYR A 104 3.57 2.82 -4.06
N TRP A 105 3.09 3.95 -3.53
CA TRP A 105 2.34 3.96 -2.29
C TRP A 105 1.03 3.17 -2.41
N ILE A 106 0.30 3.31 -3.53
CA ILE A 106 -0.91 2.51 -3.77
C ILE A 106 -0.57 1.02 -3.88
N PHE A 107 0.51 0.63 -4.58
CA PHE A 107 0.93 -0.76 -4.63
C PHE A 107 1.26 -1.34 -3.25
N ALA A 108 1.96 -0.58 -2.41
CA ALA A 108 2.24 -1.00 -1.04
C ALA A 108 0.95 -1.22 -0.24
N LEU A 109 -0.03 -0.32 -0.39
CA LEU A 109 -1.35 -0.45 0.22
C LEU A 109 -2.11 -1.68 -0.31
N LEU A 110 -2.05 -1.96 -1.61
CA LEU A 110 -2.65 -3.14 -2.22
C LEU A 110 -2.04 -4.43 -1.69
N VAL A 111 -0.72 -4.54 -1.65
CA VAL A 111 -0.03 -5.73 -1.09
C VAL A 111 -0.44 -5.94 0.36
N TYR A 112 -0.49 -4.87 1.16
CA TYR A 112 -0.97 -4.92 2.53
C TYR A 112 -2.42 -5.45 2.61
N LEU A 113 -3.35 -4.90 1.81
CA LEU A 113 -4.76 -5.31 1.80
C LEU A 113 -4.95 -6.75 1.32
N ILE A 114 -4.30 -7.15 0.22
CA ILE A 114 -4.34 -8.52 -0.33
C ILE A 114 -3.92 -9.52 0.73
N THR A 115 -2.79 -9.26 1.38
CA THR A 115 -2.21 -10.19 2.36
C THR A 115 -3.14 -10.38 3.55
N HIS A 116 -3.74 -9.30 4.06
CA HIS A 116 -4.72 -9.39 5.13
C HIS A 116 -6.03 -10.05 4.70
N ASN A 117 -6.51 -9.77 3.49
CA ASN A 117 -7.71 -10.40 2.94
C ASN A 117 -7.52 -11.90 2.75
N ILE A 118 -6.34 -12.37 2.34
CA ILE A 118 -6.02 -13.80 2.26
C ILE A 118 -6.06 -14.44 3.65
N ASN A 119 -5.44 -13.81 4.65
CA ASN A 119 -5.49 -14.29 6.03
C ASN A 119 -6.92 -14.37 6.54
N PHE A 120 -7.73 -13.33 6.31
CA PHE A 120 -9.13 -13.33 6.68
C PHE A 120 -9.96 -14.38 5.95
N TYR A 121 -9.78 -14.53 4.64
CA TYR A 121 -10.50 -15.54 3.86
C TYR A 121 -10.21 -16.95 4.37
N LYS A 122 -8.94 -17.27 4.66
CA LYS A 122 -8.56 -18.57 5.23
C LYS A 122 -9.18 -18.80 6.61
N ASN A 123 -9.16 -17.78 7.50
CA ASN A 123 -9.86 -17.87 8.79
C ASN A 123 -11.36 -18.08 8.60
N TYR A 124 -11.98 -17.34 7.70
CA TYR A 124 -13.42 -17.46 7.41
C TYR A 124 -13.78 -18.87 6.94
N GLN A 125 -12.99 -19.46 6.05
CA GLN A 125 -13.17 -20.84 5.60
C GLN A 125 -12.97 -21.85 6.73
N ALA A 126 -11.93 -21.67 7.56
CA ALA A 126 -11.69 -22.54 8.71
C ALA A 126 -12.90 -22.58 9.65
N TYR A 127 -13.48 -21.43 9.96
CA TYR A 127 -14.67 -21.36 10.81
C TYR A 127 -15.94 -21.90 10.16
N LYS A 128 -16.07 -21.79 8.83
CA LYS A 128 -17.21 -22.36 8.10
C LYS A 128 -17.19 -23.89 8.08
N ASN A 129 -15.99 -24.49 8.09
CA ASN A 129 -15.84 -25.95 8.08
C ASN A 129 -16.00 -26.59 9.47
N ILE A 130 -15.93 -25.78 10.54
CA ILE A 130 -16.07 -26.23 11.94
C ILE A 130 -17.52 -26.07 12.44
N SER A 131 -18.32 -25.18 11.84
CA SER A 131 -19.74 -24.97 12.12
C SER A 131 -20.64 -25.90 11.31
#